data_AF-A0A7V2NG35-F1
#
_entry.id   AF-A0A7V2NG35-F1
#
_cell.length_a   1.000
_cell.length_b   1.000
_cell.length_c   1.000
_cell.angle_alpha   90.00
_cell.angle_beta   90.00
_cell.angle_gamma   90.00
#
_symmetry.space_group_name_H-M   'P 1'
#
loop_
_entity.id
_entity.type
_entity.pdbx_description
1 polymer ?
#
loop_
_entity_poly.entity_id
_entity_poly.type
_entity_poly.pdbx_seq_one_letter_code
_entity_poly.pdbx_strand_id
1 'polypeptide(L)' 'MIIGVDYYPEHWSKERWKVDIELMKSLGIKFVRLA' A
#
# COMPACT_ATOMS: atom_id res chain seq x y z
N MET A 1 -3.07 18.54 0.49
CA MET A 1 -1.96 17.71 -0.03
C MET A 1 -2.45 16.27 -0.10
N ILE A 2 -2.24 15.58 -1.22
CA ILE A 2 -2.61 14.17 -1.40
C ILE A 2 -1.31 13.38 -1.48
N ILE A 3 -1.22 12.29 -0.71
CA ILE A 3 -0.06 11.40 -0.67
C ILE A 3 -0.49 10.02 -1.20
N GLY A 4 0.29 9.47 -2.12
CA GLY A 4 0.09 8.16 -2.71
C GLY A 4 1.40 7.37 -2.80
N VAL A 5 1.29 6.08 -3.08
CA VAL A 5 2.43 5.16 -3.21
C VAL A 5 2.24 4.22 -4.41
N ASP A 6 3.34 3.84 -5.05
CA ASP A 6 3.36 2.73 -6.01
C ASP A 6 3.56 1.42 -5.24
N TYR A 7 2.63 0.49 -5.39
CA TYR A 7 2.68 -0.81 -4.70
C TYR A 7 2.70 -1.95 -5.71
N TYR A 8 3.70 -2.81 -5.58
CA TYR A 8 3.96 -3.97 -6.43
C TYR A 8 3.65 -5.24 -5.63
N PRO A 9 2.38 -5.66 -5.53
CA PRO A 9 1.94 -6.77 -4.69
C PRO A 9 2.59 -8.11 -5.08
N GLU A 10 2.99 -8.27 -6.34
CA GLU A 10 3.67 -9.44 -6.90
C GLU A 10 5.06 -9.70 -6.30
N HIS A 11 5.70 -8.68 -5.71
CA HIS A 11 6.96 -8.83 -5.01
C HIS A 11 6.81 -9.38 -3.58
N TRP A 12 5.58 -9.49 -3.07
CA TRP A 12 5.31 -9.83 -1.67
C TRP A 12 4.35 -11.03 -1.55
N SER A 13 4.45 -11.75 -0.43
CA SER A 13 3.49 -12.81 -0.13
C SER A 13 2.09 -12.23 0.12
N LYS A 14 1.03 -12.97 -0.21
CA LYS A 14 -0.35 -12.46 -0.11
C LYS A 14 -0.75 -12.09 1.31
N GLU A 15 -0.17 -12.75 2.31
CA GLU A 15 -0.41 -12.46 3.72
C GLU A 15 0.09 -11.05 4.10
N ARG A 16 1.12 -10.55 3.40
CA ARG A 16 1.73 -9.24 3.65
C ARG A 16 0.85 -8.07 3.18
N TRP A 17 0.05 -8.26 2.14
CA TRP A 17 -0.75 -7.19 1.53
C TRP A 17 -1.68 -6.50 2.55
N LYS A 18 -2.31 -7.29 3.43
CA LYS A 18 -3.20 -6.75 4.46
C LYS A 18 -2.45 -5.84 5.43
N VAL A 19 -1.25 -6.25 5.86
CA VAL A 19 -0.42 -5.47 6.79
C VAL A 19 0.02 -4.16 6.13
N ASP A 20 0.46 -4.22 4.87
CA ASP A 20 0.92 -3.03 4.14
C ASP A 20 -0.20 -2.00 3.97
N ILE A 21 -1.41 -2.42 3.61
CA ILE A 21 -2.56 -1.51 3.47
C ILE A 21 -2.95 -0.85 4.80
N GLU A 22 -2.91 -1.60 5.91
CA GLU A 22 -3.21 -1.04 7.24
C GLU A 22 -2.14 -0.02 7.67
N LEU A 23 -0.86 -0.29 7.39
CA LEU A 23 0.21 0.68 7.61
C LEU A 23 0.05 1.92 6.74
N MET A 24 -0.27 1.75 5.44
CA MET A 24 -0.51 2.87 4.52
C MET A 24 -1.64 3.78 5.02
N LYS A 25 -2.75 3.20 5.50
CA LYS A 25 -3.85 3.95 6.11
C LYS A 25 -3.40 4.71 7.36
N SER A 26 -2.66 4.05 8.25
CA SER A 26 -2.15 4.67 9.49
C SER A 26 -1.23 5.85 9.20
N LEU A 27 -0.46 5.80 8.10
CA LEU A 27 0.42 6.87 7.64
C LEU A 27 -0.31 7.96 6.82
N GLY A 28 -1.62 7.82 6.60
CA GLY A 28 -2.42 8.80 5.86
C GLY A 28 -2.24 8.74 4.33
N ILE A 29 -1.71 7.65 3.79
CA ILE A 29 -1.64 7.40 2.35
C ILE A 29 -3.05 7.11 1.83
N LYS A 30 -3.49 7.89 0.83
CA LYS A 30 -4.88 7.83 0.32
C LYS A 30 -5.01 7.12 -1.01
N PHE A 31 -3.92 6.97 -1.76
CA PHE A 31 -3.93 6.35 -3.08
C PHE A 31 -2.80 5.34 -3.22
N VAL A 32 -3.11 4.22 -3.86
CA VAL A 32 -2.15 3.18 -4.19
C VAL A 32 -2.25 2.93 -5.69
N ARG A 33 -1.16 3.11 -6.42
CA ARG A 33 -1.06 2.68 -7.82
C ARG A 33 -0.51 1.26 -7.82
N LEU A 34 -1.25 0.34 -8.43
CA LEU A 34 -0.76 -1.01 -8.71
C LEU A 34 -0.10 -1.02 -10.09
N ALA A 35 1.02 -1.73 -10.20
CA ALA A 35 1.73 -2.00 -11.44
C ALA A 35 2.27 -3.43 -11.39
#